data_AF-I4MV62-F1
#
_entry.id   AF-I4MV62-F1
#
_cell.length_a   1.000
_cell.length_b   1.000
_cell.length_c   1.000
_cell.angle_alpha   90.00
_cell.angle_beta   90.00
_cell.angle_gamma   90.00
#
_symmetry.space_group_name_H-M   'P 1'
#
loop_
_entity.id
_entity.type
_entity.pdbx_description
1 polymer ?
#
loop_
_entity_poly.entity_id
_entity_poly.type
_entity_poly.pdbx_seq_one_letter_code
_entity_poly.pdbx_strand_id
1 'polypeptide(L)'
;MKTMRTARRQGGFTLLEMLAVIVLLGIVATIVVRQVGGNVDKGKYGAGKAQLASLSMKVESYGLDMGSPPTNLNQLLVKPANASNWA
;
A
#
# COMPACT_ATOMS: atom_id res chain seq x y z
N MET A 1 57.80 -10.06 -32.52
CA MET A 1 57.63 -9.90 -31.06
C MET A 1 56.20 -10.31 -30.69
N LYS A 2 56.01 -11.44 -30.01
CA LYS A 2 54.70 -11.90 -29.52
C LYS A 2 54.52 -11.39 -28.10
N THR A 3 53.71 -10.35 -27.91
CA THR A 3 53.33 -9.85 -26.59
C THR A 3 52.33 -10.81 -25.96
N MET A 4 52.79 -11.62 -25.01
CA MET A 4 51.92 -12.51 -24.23
C MET A 4 51.05 -11.67 -23.30
N ARG A 5 49.73 -11.64 -23.56
CA ARG A 5 48.74 -11.06 -22.65
C ARG A 5 48.54 -11.99 -21.47
N THR A 6 48.92 -11.56 -20.28
CA THR A 6 48.67 -12.27 -19.02
C THR A 6 47.18 -12.27 -18.72
N ALA A 7 46.54 -13.45 -18.78
CA ALA A 7 45.16 -13.61 -18.35
C ALA A 7 45.07 -13.29 -16.84
N ARG A 8 44.28 -12.28 -16.48
CA ARG A 8 44.03 -11.92 -15.08
C ARG A 8 43.29 -13.08 -14.41
N ARG A 9 43.92 -13.72 -13.43
CA ARG A 9 43.27 -14.77 -12.62
C ARG A 9 42.07 -14.15 -11.91
N GLN A 10 40.88 -14.68 -12.17
CA GLN A 10 39.71 -14.36 -11.37
C GLN A 10 39.94 -14.93 -9.96
N GLY A 11 39.86 -14.08 -8.94
CA GLY A 11 39.91 -14.53 -7.54
C GLY A 11 38.64 -15.32 -7.22
N GLY A 12 38.79 -16.50 -6.64
CA GLY A 12 37.66 -17.28 -6.12
C GLY A 12 37.08 -16.64 -4.87
N PHE A 13 35.79 -16.89 -4.64
CA PHE A 13 35.04 -16.42 -3.46
C PHE A 13 35.53 -17.14 -2.20
N THR A 14 35.74 -16.41 -1.11
CA THR A 14 36.07 -17.02 0.18
C THR A 14 34.80 -17.44 0.94
N LEU A 15 34.90 -18.48 1.77
CA LEU A 15 33.80 -18.87 2.68
C LEU A 15 33.42 -17.72 3.63
N LEU A 16 34.42 -16.92 4.03
CA LEU A 16 34.25 -15.79 4.93
C LEU A 16 33.43 -14.66 4.28
N GLU A 17 33.62 -14.39 2.99
CA GLU A 17 32.77 -13.44 2.25
C GLU A 17 31.32 -13.90 2.20
N MET A 18 31.05 -15.18 1.95
CA MET A 18 29.67 -15.68 1.95
C MET A 18 29.04 -15.59 3.34
N LEU A 19 29.80 -15.89 4.39
CA LEU A 19 29.33 -15.77 5.77
C LEU A 19 28.98 -14.31 6.10
N ALA A 20 29.84 -13.36 5.73
CA ALA A 20 29.57 -11.94 5.91
C ALA A 20 28.31 -11.48 5.16
N VAL A 21 28.08 -11.98 3.93
CA VAL A 21 26.87 -11.67 3.15
C VAL A 21 25.62 -12.22 3.82
N ILE A 22 25.63 -13.47 4.30
CA ILE A 22 24.45 -14.07 4.95
C ILE A 22 24.11 -13.31 6.23
N VAL A 23 25.12 -12.92 7.02
CA VAL A 23 24.92 -12.08 8.21
C VAL A 23 24.30 -10.73 7.84
N LEU A 24 24.83 -10.07 6.80
CA LEU A 24 24.28 -8.80 6.32
C LEU A 24 22.83 -8.94 5.84
N LEU A 25 22.52 -9.99 5.07
CA LEU A 25 21.16 -10.30 4.61
C LEU A 25 20.21 -10.53 5.79
N GLY A 26 20.66 -11.24 6.83
CA GLY A 26 19.89 -11.44 8.06
C GLY A 26 19.54 -10.11 8.75
N ILE A 27 20.53 -9.21 8.91
CA ILE A 27 20.30 -7.88 9.50
C ILE A 27 19.28 -7.09 8.67
N VAL A 28 19.47 -7.01 7.34
CA VAL A 28 18.57 -6.28 6.44
C VAL A 28 17.15 -6.85 6.49
N ALA A 29 16.99 -8.18 6.50
CA ALA A 29 15.68 -8.83 6.53
C ALA A 29 14.85 -8.41 7.74
N THR A 30 15.46 -8.30 8.94
CA THR A 30 14.74 -7.88 10.15
C THR A 30 14.22 -6.44 10.08
N ILE A 31 14.96 -5.53 9.44
CA ILE A 31 14.57 -4.13 9.27
C ILE A 31 13.40 -4.03 8.29
N VAL A 32 13.49 -4.73 7.16
CA VAL A 32 12.46 -4.71 6.11
C VAL A 32 11.12 -5.22 6.65
N VAL A 33 11.09 -6.31 7.41
CA VAL A 33 9.86 -6.86 7.98
C VAL A 33 9.15 -5.84 8.87
N ARG A 34 9.89 -5.17 9.77
CA ARG A 34 9.30 -4.14 10.65
C ARG A 34 8.83 -2.91 9.88
N GLN A 35 9.60 -2.48 8.88
CA GLN A 35 9.27 -1.31 8.07
C GLN A 35 8.04 -1.52 7.20
N VAL A 36 7.91 -2.67 6.53
CA VAL A 36 6.75 -2.97 5.69
C VAL A 36 5.50 -3.20 6.55
N GLY A 37 5.61 -3.98 7.63
CA GLY A 37 4.48 -4.26 8.53
C GLY A 37 3.83 -2.98 9.09
N GLY A 38 4.62 -2.06 9.65
CA GLY A 38 4.10 -0.80 10.20
C GLY A 38 3.50 0.17 9.16
N ASN A 39 3.88 0.06 7.89
CA ASN A 39 3.33 0.89 6.82
C ASN A 39 1.98 0.37 6.28
N VAL A 40 1.74 -0.95 6.36
CA VAL A 40 0.45 -1.54 5.97
C VAL A 40 -0.68 -1.01 6.87
N ASP A 41 -0.45 -0.92 8.18
CA ASP A 41 -1.47 -0.43 9.12
C ASP A 41 -1.79 1.05 8.91
N LYS A 42 -0.77 1.88 8.64
CA LYS A 42 -0.97 3.27 8.23
C LYS A 42 -1.75 3.39 6.92
N GLY A 43 -1.46 2.53 5.94
CA GLY A 43 -2.18 2.45 4.68
C GLY A 43 -3.65 2.09 4.87
N LYS A 44 -3.95 1.09 5.69
CA LYS A 44 -5.33 0.70 6.04
C LYS A 44 -6.09 1.84 6.74
N TYR A 45 -5.45 2.52 7.68
CA TYR A 45 -6.05 3.68 8.36
C TYR A 45 -6.34 4.83 7.39
N GLY A 46 -5.39 5.15 6.50
CA GLY A 46 -5.58 6.17 5.47
C GLY A 46 -6.71 5.82 4.50
N ALA A 47 -6.77 4.56 4.04
CA ALA A 47 -7.85 4.07 3.19
C ALA A 47 -9.21 4.17 3.88
N GLY A 48 -9.30 3.79 5.16
CA GLY A 48 -10.53 3.92 5.95
C GLY A 48 -10.97 5.38 6.10
N LYS A 49 -10.04 6.31 6.34
CA LYS A 49 -10.35 7.75 6.35
C LYS A 49 -10.91 8.23 5.02
N ALA A 50 -10.30 7.83 3.91
CA ALA A 50 -10.78 8.20 2.57
C ALA A 50 -12.18 7.63 2.29
N GLN A 51 -12.44 6.38 2.70
CA GLN A 51 -13.76 5.77 2.59
C GLN A 51 -14.81 6.50 3.42
N LEU A 52 -14.48 6.89 4.67
CA LEU A 52 -15.40 7.65 5.52
C LEU A 52 -15.70 9.04 4.95
N ALA A 53 -14.68 9.74 4.44
CA ALA A 53 -14.87 11.04 3.79
C ALA A 53 -15.78 10.92 2.55
N SER A 54 -15.55 9.91 1.71
CA SER A 54 -16.41 9.63 0.55
C SER A 54 -17.84 9.29 0.97
N LEU A 55 -18.02 8.53 2.05
CA LEU A 55 -19.33 8.21 2.59
C LEU A 55 -20.05 9.46 3.11
N SER A 56 -19.34 10.33 3.84
CA SER A 56 -19.87 11.61 4.33
C SER A 56 -20.39 12.47 3.20
N MET A 57 -19.62 12.59 2.10
CA MET A 57 -20.04 13.36 0.92
C MET A 57 -21.31 12.79 0.29
N LYS A 58 -21.44 11.45 0.22
CA LYS A 58 -22.66 10.81 -0.31
C LYS A 58 -23.88 11.06 0.57
N VAL A 59 -23.71 11.00 1.90
CA VAL A 59 -24.77 11.30 2.87
C VAL A 59 -25.24 12.75 2.74
N GLU A 60 -24.30 13.68 2.60
CA GLU A 60 -24.62 15.09 2.45
C GLU A 60 -25.32 15.37 1.12
N SER A 61 -24.84 14.79 0.01
CA SER A 61 -25.52 14.86 -1.29
C SER A 61 -26.95 14.32 -1.21
N TYR A 62 -27.15 13.16 -0.58
CA TYR A 62 -28.49 12.62 -0.37
C TYR A 62 -29.37 13.59 0.43
N GLY A 63 -28.82 14.21 1.48
CA GLY A 63 -29.52 15.22 2.27
C GLY A 63 -29.92 16.45 1.47
N LEU A 64 -29.09 16.90 0.54
CA LEU A 64 -29.40 18.00 -0.38
C LEU A 64 -30.51 17.63 -1.37
N ASP A 65 -30.49 16.39 -1.90
CA ASP A 65 -31.45 15.93 -2.89
C ASP A 65 -32.82 15.58 -2.28
N MET A 66 -32.81 15.03 -1.07
CA MET A 66 -33.99 14.46 -0.39
C MET A 66 -34.49 15.31 0.78
N GLY A 67 -33.78 16.39 1.13
CA GLY A 67 -34.12 17.28 2.25
C GLY A 67 -33.94 16.65 3.63
N SER A 68 -33.42 15.43 3.73
CA SER A 68 -33.19 14.71 4.97
C SER A 68 -32.06 13.68 4.81
N PRO A 69 -31.28 13.40 5.87
CA PRO A 69 -30.26 12.37 5.80
C PRO A 69 -30.87 10.96 5.61
N PRO A 70 -30.13 10.02 5.02
CA PRO A 70 -30.61 8.66 4.78
C PRO A 70 -30.84 7.94 6.11
N THR A 71 -31.95 7.22 6.22
CA THR A 71 -32.29 6.41 7.41
C THR A 71 -31.44 5.14 7.50
N ASN A 72 -30.92 4.68 6.35
CA ASN A 72 -30.01 3.55 6.26
C ASN A 72 -29.06 3.72 5.06
N LEU A 73 -27.91 3.03 5.09
CA LEU A 73 -26.89 3.17 4.03
C LEU A 73 -27.33 2.60 2.68
N ASN A 74 -28.34 1.72 2.63
CA ASN A 74 -28.86 1.19 1.37
C ASN A 74 -29.50 2.28 0.50
N GLN A 75 -30.01 3.34 1.13
CA GLN A 75 -30.54 4.52 0.43
C GLN A 75 -29.47 5.34 -0.29
N LEU A 76 -28.17 5.09 -0.06
CA LEU A 76 -27.08 5.69 -0.84
C LEU A 76 -26.76 4.89 -2.12
N LEU A 77 -27.27 3.66 -2.24
CA LEU A 77 -27.02 2.76 -3.37
C LEU A 77 -28.24 2.65 -4.29
N VAL A 78 -29.45 2.70 -3.71
CA VAL A 78 -30.70 2.50 -4.43
C VAL A 78 -31.58 3.74 -4.26
N LYS A 79 -31.99 4.32 -5.38
CA LYS A 79 -32.93 5.43 -5.43
C LYS A 79 -34.25 5.10 -4.71
N PRO A 80 -34.61 5.77 -3.60
CA PRO A 80 -35.87 5.52 -2.92
C PRO A 80 -37.02 6.06 -3.78
N ALA A 81 -38.18 5.41 -3.68
CA ALA A 81 -39.33 5.63 -4.57
C ALA A 81 -39.90 7.07 -4.55
N ASN A 82 -39.54 7.86 -3.54
CA ASN A 82 -39.94 9.26 -3.35
C ASN A 82 -38.88 10.28 -3.82
N ALA A 83 -37.76 9.84 -4.41
CA ALA A 83 -36.69 10.72 -4.88
C ALA A 83 -37.00 11.32 -6.26
N SER A 84 -37.65 12.49 -6.31
CA SER A 84 -37.90 13.17 -7.58
C SER A 84 -36.63 13.80 -8.19
N ASN A 85 -35.62 14.14 -7.37
CA ASN A 85 -34.50 15.01 -7.77
C ASN A 85 -33.10 14.36 -7.71
N TRP A 86 -32.99 13.06 -7.44
CA TRP A 86 -31.69 12.36 -7.41
C TRP A 86 -31.11 12.22 -8.83
N ALA A 87 -29.94 12.84 -9.07
CA ALA A 87 -29.06 12.68 -10.25
C ALA A 87 -27.84 11.77 -9.99
#